data_AF-U4PCC9-F1
#
_entry.id   AF-U4PCC9-F1
#
_cell.length_a   1.000
_cell.length_b   1.000
_cell.length_c   1.000
_cell.angle_alpha   90.00
_cell.angle_beta   90.00
_cell.angle_gamma   90.00
#
_symmetry.space_group_name_H-M   'P 1'
#
loop_
_entity.id
_entity.type
_entity.pdbx_description
1 polymer ?
#
loop_
_entity_poly.entity_id
_entity_poly.type
_entity_poly.pdbx_seq_one_letter_code
_entity_poly.pdbx_strand_id
1 'polypeptide(L)'
;MLTPKSRDCSEPSIDKSSEVLPDQPLSERSICPYHHILNYDEKRIPAAISEVECSCPHVKVHGGIIHCEPMMYNMRVMLFDDSCDKYVERVQKVALACVPVFSNHISSGTHSHSLPTPPSTPL
;
A
#
# COMPACT_ATOMS: atom_id res chain seq x y z
N MET A 1 -10.83 23.70 -7.08
CA MET A 1 -11.57 22.94 -6.06
C MET A 1 -12.13 21.69 -6.74
N LEU A 2 -11.37 20.60 -6.83
CA LEU A 2 -11.92 19.31 -7.26
C LEU A 2 -12.56 18.68 -6.03
N THR A 3 -13.88 18.60 -6.01
CA THR A 3 -14.60 17.82 -5.01
C THR A 3 -14.24 16.34 -5.21
N PRO A 4 -13.87 15.61 -4.13
CA PRO A 4 -13.69 14.17 -4.24
C PRO A 4 -15.05 13.59 -4.64
N LYS A 5 -15.11 12.96 -5.81
CA LYS A 5 -16.30 12.24 -6.24
C LYS A 5 -16.45 11.07 -5.28
N SER A 6 -17.39 11.18 -4.35
CA SER A 6 -17.76 10.10 -3.42
C SER A 6 -18.09 8.87 -4.26
N ARG A 7 -17.28 7.83 -4.11
CA ARG A 7 -17.43 6.58 -4.86
C ARG A 7 -18.14 5.59 -3.97
N ASP A 8 -19.23 5.01 -4.46
CA ASP A 8 -19.95 3.98 -3.71
C ASP A 8 -19.15 2.67 -3.77
N CYS A 9 -18.62 2.26 -2.63
CA CYS A 9 -17.86 1.02 -2.46
C CYS A 9 -18.76 -0.23 -2.45
N SER A 10 -20.08 -0.04 -2.50
CA SER A 10 -21.09 -1.09 -2.41
C SER A 10 -21.55 -1.61 -3.76
N GLU A 11 -21.38 -0.83 -4.83
CA GLU A 11 -21.70 -1.30 -6.17
C GLU A 11 -20.66 -2.33 -6.61
N PRO A 12 -21.08 -3.49 -7.15
CA PRO A 12 -20.15 -4.40 -7.79
C PRO A 12 -19.39 -3.61 -8.83
N SER A 13 -18.06 -3.77 -8.88
CA SER A 13 -17.21 -3.12 -9.88
C SER A 13 -17.89 -3.29 -11.24
N ILE A 14 -18.49 -2.20 -11.76
CA ILE A 14 -19.29 -2.25 -12.98
C ILE A 14 -18.44 -3.00 -13.99
N ASP A 15 -19.07 -3.93 -14.70
CA ASP A 15 -18.54 -4.76 -15.77
C ASP A 15 -18.02 -3.87 -16.91
N LYS A 16 -16.98 -3.09 -16.62
CA LYS A 16 -16.21 -2.25 -17.53
C LYS A 16 -15.16 -3.11 -18.22
N SER A 17 -15.52 -4.35 -18.51
CA SER A 17 -14.71 -5.25 -19.32
C SER A 17 -14.54 -4.73 -20.76
N SER A 18 -15.28 -3.70 -21.19
CA SER A 18 -15.17 -3.26 -22.57
C SER A 18 -14.01 -2.30 -22.84
N GLU A 19 -13.59 -1.41 -21.94
CA GLU A 19 -12.53 -0.43 -22.29
C GLU A 19 -11.71 0.00 -21.06
N VAL A 20 -10.54 -0.63 -20.84
CA VAL A 20 -9.46 -0.01 -20.08
C VAL A 20 -8.93 1.15 -20.93
N LEU A 21 -9.58 2.32 -20.83
CA LEU A 21 -9.15 3.54 -21.53
C LEU A 21 -7.81 3.98 -20.95
N PRO A 22 -6.68 3.92 -21.69
CA PRO A 22 -5.34 4.16 -21.14
C PRO A 22 -5.20 5.50 -20.41
N ASP A 23 -6.02 6.49 -20.76
CA ASP A 23 -6.02 7.85 -20.21
C ASP A 23 -6.62 7.99 -18.80
N GLN A 24 -7.32 6.98 -18.29
CA GLN A 24 -7.87 7.03 -16.92
C GLN A 24 -6.78 6.81 -15.84
N PRO A 25 -6.73 7.59 -14.74
CA PRO A 25 -5.69 7.39 -13.73
C PRO A 25 -5.85 6.04 -13.00
N LEU A 26 -4.71 5.45 -12.59
CA LEU A 26 -4.67 4.16 -11.87
C LEU A 26 -5.54 4.18 -10.61
N SER A 27 -5.56 5.31 -9.90
CA SER A 27 -6.36 5.56 -8.70
C SER A 27 -7.87 5.33 -8.89
N GLU A 28 -8.36 5.48 -10.12
CA GLU A 28 -9.77 5.29 -10.46
C GLU A 28 -10.07 3.91 -11.03
N ARG A 29 -9.11 3.24 -11.69
CA ARG A 29 -9.37 1.93 -12.31
C ARG A 29 -8.92 0.74 -11.47
N SER A 30 -8.21 0.96 -10.36
CA SER A 30 -7.82 -0.09 -9.45
C SER A 30 -9.03 -0.71 -8.73
N ILE A 31 -8.92 -1.99 -8.38
CA ILE A 31 -9.89 -2.68 -7.51
C ILE A 31 -10.01 -1.96 -6.16
N CYS A 32 -8.88 -1.52 -5.61
CA CYS A 32 -8.81 -0.69 -4.41
C CYS A 32 -8.56 0.76 -4.82
N PRO A 33 -9.61 1.57 -5.04
CA PRO A 33 -9.46 2.96 -5.43
C PRO A 33 -8.85 3.78 -4.30
N TYR A 34 -8.13 4.83 -4.67
CA TYR A 34 -7.46 5.73 -3.74
C TYR A 34 -7.48 7.16 -4.27
N HIS A 35 -7.11 8.11 -3.42
CA HIS A 35 -6.93 9.49 -3.82
C HIS A 35 -5.64 10.05 -3.20
N HIS A 36 -5.04 11.02 -3.87
CA HIS A 36 -3.80 11.63 -3.40
C HIS A 36 -4.09 12.63 -2.28
N ILE A 37 -3.29 12.57 -1.23
CA ILE A 37 -3.22 13.55 -0.16
C ILE A 37 -1.81 14.15 -0.10
N LEU A 38 -1.70 15.33 0.50
CA LEU A 38 -0.43 16.03 0.66
C LEU A 38 0.04 15.91 2.13
N ASN A 39 1.11 15.15 2.35
CA ASN A 39 1.85 15.16 3.61
C ASN A 39 2.91 16.27 3.54
N TYR A 40 2.62 17.40 4.19
CA TYR A 40 3.50 18.56 4.22
C TYR A 40 4.18 18.72 5.58
N ASP A 41 5.50 18.85 5.58
CA ASP A 41 6.33 19.16 6.75
C ASP A 41 7.44 20.13 6.32
N GLU A 42 7.36 21.38 6.79
CA GLU A 42 8.32 22.43 6.44
C GLU A 42 9.75 22.17 6.93
N LYS A 43 9.91 21.30 7.95
CA LYS A 43 11.22 20.94 8.50
C LYS A 43 11.84 19.74 7.79
N ARG A 44 11.15 19.16 6.79
CA ARG A 44 11.60 17.96 6.08
C ARG A 44 11.99 18.28 4.65
N ILE A 45 12.95 17.53 4.12
CA ILE A 45 13.27 17.49 2.70
C ILE A 45 13.00 16.07 2.16
N PRO A 46 12.12 15.92 1.15
CA PRO A 46 11.22 16.94 0.61
C PRO A 46 10.12 17.33 1.61
N ALA A 47 9.73 18.62 1.58
CA ALA A 47 8.70 19.14 2.48
C ALA A 47 7.31 18.61 2.11
N ALA A 48 7.03 18.57 0.81
CA ALA A 48 5.80 18.04 0.24
C ALA A 48 6.00 16.61 -0.25
N ILE A 49 5.30 15.66 0.36
CA ILE A 49 5.21 14.27 -0.10
C ILE A 49 3.75 14.01 -0.51
N SER A 50 3.55 13.54 -1.74
CA SER A 50 2.24 13.03 -2.15
C SER A 50 2.09 11.60 -1.64
N GLU A 51 1.10 11.38 -0.77
CA GLU A 51 0.69 10.06 -0.32
C GLU A 51 -0.69 9.74 -0.88
N VAL A 52 -1.20 8.55 -0.58
CA VAL A 52 -2.56 8.16 -0.95
C VAL A 52 -3.35 7.70 0.27
N GLU A 53 -4.65 7.96 0.24
CA GLU A 53 -5.64 7.34 1.14
C GLU A 53 -6.57 6.42 0.35
N CYS A 54 -6.84 5.24 0.90
CA CYS A 54 -7.78 4.30 0.30
C CYS A 54 -9.18 4.87 0.38
N SER A 55 -9.85 4.98 -0.77
CA SER A 55 -11.21 5.49 -0.84
C SER A 55 -12.23 4.48 -0.32
N CYS A 56 -11.90 3.18 -0.40
CA CYS A 56 -12.73 2.09 0.08
C CYS A 56 -11.90 1.15 0.96
N PRO A 57 -12.35 0.82 2.20
CA PRO A 57 -11.70 -0.20 3.03
C PRO A 57 -12.02 -1.63 2.56
N HIS A 58 -13.15 -1.80 1.89
CA HIS A 58 -13.55 -3.06 1.27
C HIS A 58 -14.34 -2.82 -0.01
N VAL A 59 -14.23 -3.75 -0.95
CA VAL A 59 -14.97 -3.73 -2.23
C VAL A 59 -15.68 -5.05 -2.41
N LYS A 60 -16.96 -4.99 -2.77
CA LYS A 60 -17.77 -6.17 -3.09
C LYS A 60 -17.49 -6.60 -4.54
N VAL A 61 -17.14 -7.87 -4.72
CA VAL A 61 -16.96 -8.48 -6.05
C VAL A 61 -17.83 -9.71 -6.16
N HIS A 62 -18.08 -10.17 -7.39
CA HIS A 62 -18.74 -11.46 -7.60
C HIS A 62 -17.89 -12.57 -6.96
N GLY A 63 -18.41 -13.18 -5.89
CA GLY A 63 -17.73 -14.24 -5.15
C GLY A 63 -17.10 -13.84 -3.81
N GLY A 64 -17.24 -12.58 -3.35
CA GLY A 64 -16.81 -12.22 -2.00
C GLY A 64 -16.58 -10.73 -1.73
N ILE A 65 -15.83 -10.47 -0.65
CA ILE A 65 -15.40 -9.14 -0.24
C ILE A 65 -13.87 -9.11 -0.32
N ILE A 66 -13.33 -8.09 -1.00
CA ILE A 66 -11.90 -7.79 -1.03
C ILE A 66 -11.63 -6.70 0.00
N HIS A 67 -10.62 -6.90 0.84
CA HIS A 67 -10.13 -5.88 1.75
C HIS A 67 -9.05 -5.04 1.05
N CYS A 68 -9.02 -3.74 1.33
CA CYS A 68 -8.06 -2.83 0.73
C CYS A 68 -7.15 -2.25 1.79
N GLU A 69 -5.83 -2.37 1.58
CA GLU A 69 -4.82 -1.87 2.50
C GLU A 69 -3.84 -0.94 1.76
N PRO A 70 -3.31 0.10 2.44
CA PRO A 70 -2.29 0.97 1.86
C PRO A 70 -0.97 0.24 1.66
N MET A 71 -0.38 0.38 0.47
CA MET A 71 0.97 -0.09 0.17
C MET A 71 2.00 0.94 0.67
N MET A 72 2.73 0.56 1.72
CA MET A 72 3.71 1.43 2.38
C MET A 72 5.09 1.33 1.74
N TYR A 73 5.73 2.48 1.50
CA TYR A 73 7.10 2.62 1.04
C TYR A 73 7.96 3.34 2.08
N ASN A 74 9.17 2.83 2.34
CA ASN A 74 10.14 3.44 3.25
C ASN A 74 11.00 4.45 2.47
N MET A 75 10.61 5.72 2.50
CA MET A 75 11.32 6.82 1.86
C MET A 75 12.40 7.38 2.78
N ARG A 76 13.62 7.59 2.28
CA ARG A 76 14.64 8.35 3.01
C ARG A 76 14.34 9.84 2.89
N VAL A 77 14.37 10.54 4.02
CA VAL A 77 14.10 11.97 4.13
C VAL A 77 15.14 12.61 5.03
N MET A 78 15.33 13.91 4.88
CA MET A 78 16.16 14.70 5.80
C MET A 78 15.23 15.52 6.68
N LEU A 79 15.31 15.40 8.00
CA LEU A 79 14.58 16.27 8.93
C LEU A 79 15.54 17.25 9.61
N PHE A 80 15.12 18.51 9.66
CA PHE A 80 15.81 19.55 10.40
C PHE A 80 15.63 19.29 11.90
N ASP A 81 16.73 19.21 12.63
CA ASP A 81 16.70 18.85 14.04
C ASP A 81 16.03 19.93 14.91
N ASP A 82 15.60 19.53 16.11
CA ASP A 82 14.89 20.43 17.02
C ASP A 82 15.76 21.58 17.53
N SER A 83 17.09 21.42 17.47
CA SER A 83 18.08 22.48 17.73
C SER A 83 18.22 23.48 16.59
N CYS A 84 17.56 23.25 15.45
CA CYS A 84 17.61 24.09 14.26
C CYS A 84 19.05 24.31 13.73
N ASP A 85 19.90 23.30 13.80
CA ASP A 85 21.32 23.40 13.44
C ASP A 85 21.64 22.60 12.16
N LYS A 86 21.06 21.40 12.03
CA LYS A 86 21.39 20.51 10.91
C LYS A 86 20.23 19.61 10.49
N TYR A 87 20.36 19.07 9.29
CA TYR A 87 19.51 18.03 8.77
C TYR A 87 20.05 16.64 9.11
N VAL A 88 19.16 15.73 9.49
CA VAL A 88 19.49 14.35 9.82
C VAL A 88 18.65 13.38 8.97
N GLU A 89 19.29 12.35 8.43
CA GLU A 89 18.60 11.30 7.67
C GLU A 89 17.63 10.51 8.58
N ARG A 90 16.42 10.31 8.06
CA ARG A 90 15.33 9.54 8.67
C ARG A 90 14.59 8.74 7.59
N VAL A 91 13.76 7.80 8.04
CA VAL A 91 12.87 7.03 7.15
C VAL A 91 11.43 7.47 7.41
N GLN A 92 10.77 7.96 6.37
CA GLN A 92 9.34 8.25 6.34
C GLN A 92 8.60 7.08 5.67
N LYS A 93 7.55 6.57 6.32
CA LYS A 93 6.61 5.64 5.68
C LYS A 93 5.60 6.44 4.87
N VAL A 94 5.45 6.11 3.60
CA VAL A 94 4.59 6.81 2.65
C VAL A 94 3.67 5.80 1.98
N ALA A 95 2.36 6.03 2.00
CA ALA A 95 1.41 5.22 1.23
C ALA A 95 1.45 5.64 -0.25
N LEU A 96 1.76 4.71 -1.15
CA LEU A 96 1.88 4.99 -2.61
C LEU A 96 0.67 4.56 -3.43
N ALA A 97 -0.05 3.54 -2.96
CA ALA A 97 -1.23 2.96 -3.61
C ALA A 97 -2.08 2.25 -2.56
N CYS A 98 -3.28 1.82 -2.94
CA CYS A 98 -4.06 0.85 -2.17
C CYS A 98 -4.16 -0.46 -2.96
N VAL A 99 -3.95 -1.57 -2.25
CA VAL A 99 -3.86 -2.90 -2.86
C VAL A 99 -4.91 -3.84 -2.27
N PRO A 100 -5.45 -4.77 -3.07
CA PRO A 100 -6.34 -5.81 -2.57
C PRO A 100 -5.54 -6.81 -1.73
N VAL A 101 -6.00 -7.08 -0.52
CA VAL A 101 -5.49 -8.14 0.35
C VAL A 101 -6.54 -9.25 0.46
N PHE A 102 -6.11 -10.47 0.20
CA PHE A 102 -6.94 -11.65 0.28
C PHE A 102 -6.62 -12.39 1.57
N SER A 103 -7.63 -12.65 2.39
CA SER A 103 -7.52 -13.45 3.60
C SER A 103 -7.37 -14.94 3.26
N ASN A 104 -6.27 -15.29 2.59
CA ASN A 104 -5.76 -16.65 2.61
C ASN A 104 -4.76 -16.69 3.75
N HIS A 105 -5.15 -17.29 4.88
CA HIS A 105 -4.16 -17.85 5.80
C HIS A 105 -3.42 -18.96 5.05
N ILE A 106 -2.46 -18.59 4.20
CA ILE A 106 -1.29 -19.44 4.02
C ILE A 106 -0.57 -19.25 5.35
N SER A 107 -0.83 -20.16 6.28
CA SER A 107 0.11 -20.43 7.37
C SER A 107 1.48 -20.46 6.71
N SER A 108 2.33 -19.46 7.01
CA SER A 108 3.75 -19.53 6.65
C SER A 108 4.21 -20.92 7.06
N GLY A 109 4.38 -21.80 6.08
CA GLY A 109 4.99 -23.08 6.28
C GLY A 109 6.30 -22.76 6.95
N THR A 110 6.45 -23.21 8.19
CA THR A 110 7.74 -23.30 8.84
C THR A 110 8.63 -24.07 7.87
N HIS A 111 9.49 -23.36 7.14
CA HIS A 111 10.70 -23.95 6.60
C HIS A 111 11.53 -24.34 7.83
N SER A 112 11.22 -25.52 8.36
CA SER A 112 12.12 -26.24 9.22
C SER A 112 13.31 -26.58 8.35
N HIS A 113 14.39 -25.79 8.50
CA HIS A 113 15.70 -26.23 8.06
C HIS A 113 15.97 -27.55 8.80
N SER A 114 15.86 -28.67 8.09
CA SER A 114 16.30 -29.96 8.60
C SER A 114 17.78 -29.86 8.92
N LEU A 115 18.11 -30.02 10.21
CA LEU A 115 19.49 -30.18 10.67
C LEU A 115 20.08 -31.44 9.98
N PRO A 116 21.33 -31.41 9.50
CA PRO A 116 21.93 -32.59 8.88
C PRO A 116 22.03 -33.73 9.89
N THR A 117 21.58 -34.91 9.51
CA THR A 117 21.68 -36.14 10.29
C THR A 117 23.16 -36.55 10.41
N PRO A 118 23.69 -36.86 11.61
CA PRO A 118 25.05 -37.38 11.74
C PRO A 118 25.16 -38.80 11.17
N PRO A 119 26.33 -39.19 10.64
CA PRO A 119 26.54 -40.49 10.01
C PRO A 119 26.48 -41.60 11.07
N SER A 120 25.74 -42.66 10.78
CA SER A 120 25.70 -43.90 11.56
C SER A 120 26.99 -44.70 11.36
N THR A 121 27.70 -44.95 12.45
CA THR A 121 28.87 -45.85 12.50
C THR A 121 28.43 -47.31 12.32
N PRO A 122 29.08 -48.12 11.47
CA PRO A 122 28.75 -49.54 11.34
C PRO A 122 29.36 -50.34 12.49
N LEU A 123 28.62 -51.37 12.94
CA LEU A 123 29.08 -52.48 13.78
C LEU A 123 29.71 -53.57 12.90
#